data_AF-A0AAN8ZRK0-F1
#
_entry.id   AF-A0AAN8ZRK0-F1
#
_cell.length_a   1.000
_cell.length_b   1.000
_cell.length_c   1.000
_cell.angle_alpha   90.00
_cell.angle_beta   90.00
_cell.angle_gamma   90.00
#
_symmetry.space_group_name_H-M   'P 1'
#
loop_
_entity.id
_entity.type
_entity.pdbx_description
1 polymer ?
#
loop_
_entity_poly.entity_id
_entity_poly.type
_entity_poly.pdbx_seq_one_letter_code
_entity_poly.pdbx_strand_id
1 'polypeptide(L)'
;MLLSSLLFIQCLAQPTLINDICKKNVGVEFSFCMASFTSDPKSQSATTQDELGELSLQHLMSKASALTSSLSTILKKNSNQDLQSCFELYTAAIPTSEAALNSYKVEDYTTANKKLFTALRNSVNCAKEFQGGNDLPLKRITNEFIKLTKISLSFVPVASPAISKPGRNPTVVTSLGVSRLGSKPTSGKSRLELVAIAVQNLISKAEKITSAISQLQKDKKTSPSAKDALEYCSTSYSSFVKHLTEGLKGFQAKQYDDLKATLDTLTLDAQYCVDEFSNHNLQFPLMKQHGEFTKLADAASEIKNVTHVISKASTLASRYSILVKKYPNQNLQDCSKISSKATSTLEGKLKSYMIKDYPTTNVRVSAAMEDSADCSEGFQGENKDPLQRMNSAFIKLAKISLSFVRAGSPAVLKPGPNHISVASLTILKPVSNPTNISVASKPVSRPTNISVTSLSKPTVASLSKPTNISVASLAISSLSPNPQT
;
A
#
# COMPACT_ATOMS: atom_id res chain seq x y z
N MET A 1 -8.44 58.58 5.74
CA MET A 1 -8.32 57.38 6.60
C MET A 1 -9.42 56.38 6.27
N LEU A 2 -9.42 55.82 5.06
CA LEU A 2 -10.30 54.73 4.61
C LEU A 2 -9.56 54.09 3.43
N LEU A 3 -9.00 52.89 3.62
CA LEU A 3 -8.52 51.89 2.65
C LEU A 3 -7.38 51.08 3.31
N SER A 4 -7.71 50.10 4.16
CA SER A 4 -6.75 49.04 4.55
C SER A 4 -7.45 47.83 5.15
N SER A 5 -8.58 47.40 4.60
CA SER A 5 -9.27 46.20 5.07
C SER A 5 -10.12 45.63 3.95
N LEU A 6 -9.55 44.73 3.15
CA LEU A 6 -10.23 43.66 2.40
C LEU A 6 -9.19 42.88 1.57
N LEU A 7 -8.40 42.05 2.25
CA LEU A 7 -7.59 41.01 1.63
C LEU A 7 -7.50 39.80 2.58
N PHE A 8 -8.65 39.35 3.07
CA PHE A 8 -8.83 37.99 3.59
C PHE A 8 -9.63 37.21 2.55
N ILE A 9 -8.96 36.86 1.45
CA ILE A 9 -9.42 35.78 0.59
C ILE A 9 -9.37 34.53 1.47
N GLN A 10 -10.55 34.06 1.90
CA GLN A 10 -10.68 32.75 2.50
C GLN A 10 -10.23 31.74 1.46
N CYS A 11 -8.98 31.28 1.63
CA CYS A 11 -8.42 30.17 0.91
C CYS A 11 -9.30 28.96 1.25
N LEU A 12 -10.19 28.58 0.32
CA LEU A 12 -10.81 27.27 0.32
C LEU A 12 -9.65 26.28 0.31
N ALA A 13 -9.29 25.77 1.49
CA ALA A 13 -8.17 24.87 1.66
C ALA A 13 -8.47 23.59 0.86
N GLN A 14 -8.01 23.57 -0.39
CA GLN A 14 -7.97 22.34 -1.16
C GLN A 14 -7.21 21.32 -0.33
N PRO A 15 -7.65 20.05 -0.29
CA PRO A 15 -6.85 18.99 0.31
C PRO A 15 -5.44 19.08 -0.29
N THR A 16 -4.44 19.38 0.54
CA THR A 16 -3.07 19.50 0.03
C THR A 16 -2.65 18.14 -0.52
N LEU A 17 -1.83 18.13 -1.56
CA LEU A 17 -1.26 16.91 -2.14
C LEU A 17 -0.69 15.95 -1.07
N ILE A 18 -0.07 16.51 -0.03
CA ILE A 18 0.40 15.80 1.18
C ILE A 18 -0.73 14.98 1.84
N ASN A 19 -1.92 15.56 2.01
CA ASN A 19 -3.05 14.91 2.65
C ASN A 19 -3.48 13.65 1.89
N ASP A 20 -3.55 13.74 0.57
CA ASP A 20 -3.94 12.62 -0.29
C ASP A 20 -2.90 11.50 -0.28
N ILE A 21 -1.62 11.85 -0.31
CA ILE A 21 -0.53 10.87 -0.20
C ILE A 21 -0.57 10.19 1.17
N CYS A 22 -0.64 10.95 2.26
CA CYS A 22 -0.65 10.39 3.61
C CYS A 22 -1.88 9.51 3.88
N LYS A 23 -3.04 9.81 3.26
CA LYS A 23 -4.22 8.93 3.31
C LYS A 23 -4.01 7.61 2.57
N LYS A 24 -3.27 7.63 1.47
CA LYS A 24 -2.98 6.44 0.64
C LYS A 24 -1.85 5.59 1.21
N ASN A 25 -0.98 6.14 2.04
CA ASN A 25 0.16 5.41 2.60
C ASN A 25 -0.29 4.33 3.60
N VAL A 26 -0.31 3.08 3.15
CA VAL A 26 -0.64 1.93 4.00
C VAL A 26 0.60 1.55 4.81
N GLY A 27 0.47 1.57 6.14
CA GLY A 27 1.52 1.07 7.05
C GLY A 27 2.33 2.17 7.76
N VAL A 28 1.99 3.44 7.55
CA VAL A 28 2.47 4.57 8.35
C VAL A 28 1.28 5.32 8.92
N GLU A 29 1.39 5.75 10.19
CA GLU A 29 0.35 6.56 10.82
C GLU A 29 0.17 7.87 10.08
N PHE A 30 -1.08 8.22 9.74
CA PHE A 30 -1.39 9.45 9.00
C PHE A 30 -0.79 10.70 9.67
N SER A 31 -0.86 10.79 11.01
CA SER A 31 -0.29 11.90 11.77
C SER A 31 1.24 11.99 11.64
N PHE A 32 1.92 10.85 11.59
CA PHE A 32 3.37 10.82 11.39
C PHE A 32 3.71 11.30 9.97
N CYS A 33 3.02 10.79 8.95
CA CYS A 33 3.22 11.21 7.57
C CYS A 33 3.00 12.73 7.38
N MET A 34 1.90 13.25 7.92
CA MET A 34 1.62 14.69 7.91
C MET A 34 2.72 15.48 8.62
N ALA A 35 3.16 15.04 9.81
CA ALA A 35 4.23 15.70 10.56
C ALA A 35 5.56 15.72 9.80
N SER A 36 5.91 14.62 9.12
CA SER A 36 7.14 14.53 8.31
C SER A 36 7.18 15.60 7.22
N PHE A 37 6.11 15.72 6.42
CA PHE A 37 6.07 16.72 5.35
C PHE A 37 5.89 18.15 5.86
N THR A 38 5.06 18.36 6.89
CA THR A 38 4.84 19.72 7.42
C THR A 38 6.08 20.27 8.15
N SER A 39 6.99 19.42 8.59
CA SER A 39 8.26 19.84 9.21
C SER A 39 9.25 20.49 8.23
N ASP A 40 9.07 20.28 6.93
CA ASP A 40 9.91 20.88 5.88
C ASP A 40 9.10 21.91 5.08
N PRO A 41 9.45 23.21 5.15
CA PRO A 41 8.80 24.25 4.35
C PRO A 41 8.79 23.95 2.85
N LYS A 42 9.81 23.27 2.30
CA LYS A 42 9.86 22.92 0.87
C LYS A 42 8.80 21.91 0.49
N SER A 43 8.47 21.00 1.39
CA SER A 43 7.41 20.02 1.18
C SER A 43 6.03 20.69 1.14
N GLN A 44 5.84 21.75 1.92
CA GLN A 44 4.58 22.52 1.89
C GLN A 44 4.38 23.29 0.58
N SER A 45 5.48 23.68 -0.08
CA SER A 45 5.44 24.35 -1.40
C SER A 45 5.44 23.39 -2.60
N ALA A 46 5.59 22.07 -2.38
CA ALA A 46 5.64 21.10 -3.45
C ALA A 46 4.29 21.01 -4.17
N THR A 47 4.32 21.10 -5.49
CA THR A 47 3.15 21.12 -6.36
C THR A 47 2.91 19.77 -7.04
N THR A 48 3.93 18.92 -7.09
CA THR A 48 3.86 17.60 -7.74
C THR A 48 4.19 16.46 -6.78
N GLN A 49 3.71 15.26 -7.12
CA GLN A 49 4.02 14.06 -6.35
C GLN A 49 5.52 13.71 -6.44
N ASP A 50 6.16 14.00 -7.57
CA ASP A 50 7.59 13.72 -7.78
C ASP A 50 8.48 14.63 -6.93
N GLU A 51 8.13 15.92 -6.82
CA GLU A 51 8.80 16.85 -5.89
C GLU A 51 8.71 16.36 -4.43
N LEU A 52 7.53 15.91 -4.00
CA LEU A 52 7.35 15.34 -2.66
C LEU A 52 8.10 14.02 -2.46
N GLY A 53 8.18 13.18 -3.49
CA GLY A 53 8.95 11.94 -3.45
C GLY A 53 10.45 12.21 -3.30
N GLU A 54 10.97 13.20 -4.04
CA GLU A 54 12.36 13.65 -3.90
C GLU A 54 12.64 14.17 -2.48
N LEU A 55 11.78 15.06 -1.97
CA LEU A 55 11.92 15.63 -0.63
C LEU A 55 11.82 14.55 0.46
N SER A 56 10.93 13.57 0.30
CA SER A 56 10.83 12.41 1.20
C SER A 56 12.14 11.61 1.25
N LEU A 57 12.77 11.38 0.09
CA LEU A 57 14.04 10.66 -0.01
C LEU A 57 15.22 11.46 0.55
N GLN A 58 15.24 12.78 0.34
CA GLN A 58 16.21 13.67 0.98
C GLN A 58 16.07 13.63 2.51
N HIS A 59 14.84 13.71 3.03
CA HIS A 59 14.57 13.64 4.46
C HIS A 59 14.99 12.28 5.05
N LEU A 60 14.75 11.18 4.32
CA LEU A 60 15.24 9.85 4.70
C LEU A 60 16.77 9.82 4.83
N MET A 61 17.49 10.36 3.85
CA MET A 61 18.96 10.43 3.85
C MET A 61 19.51 11.28 5.01
N SER A 62 18.91 12.44 5.28
CA SER A 62 19.26 13.26 6.45
C SER A 62 19.02 12.50 7.75
N LYS A 63 17.93 11.74 7.84
CA LYS A 63 17.63 10.92 9.03
C LYS A 63 18.64 9.79 9.22
N ALA A 64 19.06 9.10 8.16
CA ALA A 64 20.13 8.09 8.23
C ALA A 64 21.41 8.71 8.83
N SER A 65 21.81 9.88 8.32
CA SER A 65 23.02 10.58 8.76
C SER A 65 22.97 11.00 10.23
N ALA A 66 21.83 11.54 10.69
CA ALA A 66 21.61 11.90 12.08
C ALA A 66 21.64 10.67 13.01
N LEU A 67 21.09 9.54 12.55
CA LEU A 67 21.06 8.29 13.29
C LEU A 67 22.47 7.70 13.41
N THR A 68 23.25 7.65 12.33
CA THR A 68 24.67 7.25 12.34
C THR A 68 25.50 8.10 13.30
N SER A 69 25.29 9.42 13.31
CA SER A 69 25.97 10.34 14.24
C SER A 69 25.60 10.07 15.71
N SER A 70 24.33 9.78 15.96
CA SER A 70 23.83 9.43 17.30
C SER A 70 24.42 8.11 17.78
N LEU A 71 24.43 7.08 16.93
CA LEU A 71 25.04 5.78 17.22
C LEU A 71 26.54 5.88 17.48
N SER A 72 27.28 6.67 16.69
CA SER A 72 28.70 6.93 16.94
C SER A 72 28.94 7.55 18.32
N THR A 73 28.09 8.48 18.73
CA THR A 73 28.19 9.13 20.05
C THR A 73 27.91 8.14 21.19
N ILE A 74 26.94 7.23 21.00
CA ILE A 74 26.62 6.19 21.98
C ILE A 74 27.76 5.17 22.07
N LEU A 75 28.29 4.73 20.92
CA LEU A 75 29.40 3.75 20.85
C LEU A 75 30.67 4.23 21.55
N LYS A 76 30.96 5.53 21.50
CA LYS A 76 32.09 6.12 22.25
C LYS A 76 31.94 5.98 23.77
N LYS A 77 30.72 5.87 24.28
CA LYS A 77 30.42 5.73 25.72
C LYS A 77 30.21 4.28 26.13
N ASN A 78 29.71 3.46 25.22
CA ASN A 78 29.37 2.07 25.48
C ASN A 78 29.71 1.22 24.26
N SER A 79 30.78 0.43 24.36
CA SER A 79 31.15 -0.52 23.33
C SER A 79 30.30 -1.78 23.45
N ASN A 80 29.22 -1.84 22.68
CA ASN A 80 28.34 -2.98 22.57
C ASN A 80 28.34 -3.47 21.11
N GLN A 81 28.51 -4.78 20.92
CA GLN A 81 28.55 -5.40 19.59
C GLN A 81 27.26 -5.18 18.78
N ASP A 82 26.08 -5.18 19.41
CA ASP A 82 24.80 -4.91 18.76
C ASP A 82 24.70 -3.43 18.31
N LEU A 83 25.19 -2.50 19.15
CA LEU A 83 25.33 -1.08 18.78
C LEU A 83 26.26 -0.91 17.57
N GLN A 84 27.35 -1.68 17.52
CA GLN A 84 28.32 -1.64 16.43
C GLN A 84 27.70 -2.18 15.12
N SER A 85 27.01 -3.33 15.18
CA SER A 85 26.27 -3.89 14.03
C SER A 85 25.24 -2.90 13.49
N CYS A 86 24.45 -2.27 14.35
CA CYS A 86 23.52 -1.22 13.95
C CYS A 86 24.20 -0.01 13.32
N PHE A 87 25.32 0.44 13.88
CA PHE A 87 26.08 1.56 13.33
C PHE A 87 26.57 1.27 11.91
N GLU A 88 27.06 0.06 11.66
CA GLU A 88 27.46 -0.37 10.31
C GLU A 88 26.28 -0.43 9.34
N LEU A 89 25.13 -1.00 9.78
CA LEU A 89 23.91 -1.07 8.98
C LEU A 89 23.38 0.31 8.56
N TYR A 90 23.44 1.30 9.45
CA TYR A 90 23.01 2.68 9.17
C TYR A 90 24.04 3.50 8.42
N THR A 91 25.33 3.25 8.65
CA THR A 91 26.40 3.81 7.82
C THR A 91 26.24 3.36 6.37
N ALA A 92 25.91 2.09 6.14
CA ALA A 92 25.58 1.56 4.81
C ALA A 92 24.23 2.09 4.25
N ALA A 93 23.29 2.48 5.12
CA ALA A 93 22.00 3.02 4.71
C ALA A 93 22.11 4.43 4.10
N ILE A 94 23.14 5.20 4.42
CA ILE A 94 23.38 6.54 3.85
C ILE A 94 23.61 6.46 2.32
N PRO A 95 24.67 5.81 1.81
CA PRO A 95 24.89 5.71 0.37
C PRO A 95 23.80 4.90 -0.33
N THR A 96 23.11 4.00 0.39
CA THR A 96 21.94 3.30 -0.14
C THR A 96 20.75 4.25 -0.37
N SER A 97 20.48 5.16 0.57
CA SER A 97 19.40 6.15 0.44
C SER A 97 19.72 7.19 -0.64
N GLU A 98 20.99 7.59 -0.76
CA GLU A 98 21.46 8.45 -1.83
C GLU A 98 21.30 7.79 -3.21
N ALA A 99 21.69 6.53 -3.35
CA ALA A 99 21.47 5.78 -4.58
C ALA A 99 19.97 5.67 -4.92
N ALA A 100 19.10 5.49 -3.91
CA ALA A 100 17.66 5.49 -4.12
C ALA A 100 17.16 6.84 -4.66
N LEU A 101 17.62 7.94 -4.09
CA LEU A 101 17.32 9.30 -4.53
C LEU A 101 17.76 9.53 -5.98
N ASN A 102 18.99 9.15 -6.33
CA ASN A 102 19.52 9.32 -7.68
C ASN A 102 18.75 8.48 -8.70
N SER A 103 18.43 7.23 -8.38
CA SER A 103 17.60 6.37 -9.25
C SER A 103 16.17 6.92 -9.40
N TYR A 104 15.59 7.47 -8.33
CA TYR A 104 14.27 8.09 -8.38
C TYR A 104 14.24 9.29 -9.34
N LYS A 105 15.26 10.14 -9.31
CA LYS A 105 15.38 11.32 -10.19
C LYS A 105 15.48 11.00 -11.68
N VAL A 106 16.01 9.83 -12.02
CA VAL A 106 16.13 9.37 -13.42
C VAL A 106 15.03 8.36 -13.79
N GLU A 107 13.95 8.29 -12.99
CA GLU A 107 12.81 7.39 -13.17
C GLU A 107 13.18 5.89 -13.19
N ASP A 108 14.36 5.51 -12.68
CA ASP A 108 14.72 4.11 -12.42
C ASP A 108 14.11 3.65 -11.10
N TYR A 109 12.77 3.57 -11.11
CA TYR A 109 11.98 3.18 -9.95
C TYR A 109 12.29 1.75 -9.49
N THR A 110 12.76 0.87 -10.38
CA THR A 110 13.15 -0.50 -10.00
C THR A 110 14.35 -0.46 -9.07
N THR A 111 15.41 0.26 -9.45
CA THR A 111 16.59 0.42 -8.60
C THR A 111 16.28 1.23 -7.34
N ALA A 112 15.50 2.32 -7.45
CA ALA A 112 15.09 3.11 -6.30
C ALA A 112 14.36 2.25 -5.25
N ASN A 113 13.44 1.39 -5.71
CA ASN A 113 12.68 0.49 -4.85
C ASN A 113 13.59 -0.53 -4.14
N LYS A 114 14.49 -1.18 -4.89
CA LYS A 114 15.49 -2.12 -4.35
C LYS A 114 16.35 -1.47 -3.25
N LYS A 115 16.83 -0.24 -3.49
CA LYS A 115 17.64 0.51 -2.52
C LYS A 115 16.84 0.89 -1.27
N LEU A 116 15.62 1.38 -1.43
CA LEU A 116 14.73 1.67 -0.29
C LEU A 116 14.42 0.43 0.55
N PHE A 117 14.15 -0.72 -0.07
CA PHE A 117 13.95 -1.96 0.67
C PHE A 117 15.20 -2.43 1.40
N THR A 118 16.38 -2.22 0.80
CA THR A 118 17.67 -2.50 1.47
C THR A 118 17.81 -1.63 2.72
N ALA A 119 17.55 -0.32 2.62
CA ALA A 119 17.57 0.59 3.76
C ALA A 119 16.53 0.20 4.83
N LEU A 120 15.31 -0.18 4.42
CA LEU A 120 14.27 -0.66 5.33
C LEU A 120 14.72 -1.92 6.09
N ARG A 121 15.27 -2.92 5.38
CA ARG A 121 15.74 -4.16 5.99
C ARG A 121 16.85 -3.90 7.02
N ASN A 122 17.85 -3.09 6.67
CA ASN A 122 18.92 -2.71 7.59
C ASN A 122 18.35 -2.10 8.88
N SER A 123 17.37 -1.19 8.76
CA SER A 123 16.74 -0.58 9.92
C SER A 123 15.90 -1.56 10.76
N VAL A 124 15.21 -2.51 10.12
CA VAL A 124 14.43 -3.55 10.82
C VAL A 124 15.34 -4.56 11.53
N ASN A 125 16.44 -4.97 10.90
CA ASN A 125 17.43 -5.87 11.51
C ASN A 125 18.04 -5.21 12.75
N CYS A 126 18.45 -3.95 12.62
CA CYS A 126 18.91 -3.17 13.76
C CYS A 126 17.84 -3.09 14.87
N ALA A 127 16.57 -2.83 14.54
CA ALA A 127 15.50 -2.80 15.53
C ALA A 127 15.29 -4.14 16.27
N LYS A 128 15.58 -5.28 15.61
CA LYS A 128 15.46 -6.62 16.19
C LYS A 128 16.61 -6.93 17.14
N GLU A 129 17.84 -6.55 16.79
CA GLU A 129 19.02 -6.74 17.64
C GLU A 129 18.87 -5.97 18.97
N PHE A 130 18.16 -4.84 18.96
CA PHE A 130 17.95 -4.00 20.14
C PHE A 130 16.82 -4.41 21.10
N GLN A 131 16.26 -5.62 20.98
CA GLN A 131 15.11 -6.02 21.79
C GLN A 131 15.39 -6.16 23.31
N GLY A 132 16.67 -6.16 23.74
CA GLY A 132 17.06 -6.35 25.14
C GLY A 132 17.45 -5.10 25.95
N GLY A 133 17.56 -3.92 25.34
CA GLY A 133 18.10 -2.72 26.00
C GLY A 133 17.06 -1.64 26.32
N ASN A 134 17.11 -1.07 27.54
CA ASN A 134 16.27 0.06 27.97
C ASN A 134 16.61 1.41 27.29
N ASP A 135 17.45 1.45 26.24
CA ASP A 135 17.80 2.67 25.51
C ASP A 135 16.65 3.12 24.59
N LEU A 136 15.64 3.73 25.22
CA LEU A 136 14.51 4.40 24.58
C LEU A 136 14.88 5.32 23.39
N PRO A 137 15.99 6.09 23.42
CA PRO A 137 16.32 7.00 22.32
C PRO A 137 16.54 6.29 20.99
N LEU A 138 17.26 5.16 20.98
CA LEU A 138 17.60 4.49 19.72
C LEU A 138 16.38 3.80 19.12
N LYS A 139 15.58 3.12 19.95
CA LYS A 139 14.32 2.50 19.50
C LYS A 139 13.40 3.51 18.83
N ARG A 140 13.29 4.73 19.37
CA ARG A 140 12.50 5.80 18.78
C ARG A 140 13.07 6.22 17.41
N ILE A 141 14.34 6.55 17.34
CA ILE A 141 14.96 7.09 16.11
C ILE A 141 14.95 6.04 14.99
N THR A 142 15.21 4.76 15.30
CA THR A 142 15.10 3.64 14.35
C THR A 142 13.66 3.47 13.82
N ASN A 143 12.66 3.55 14.70
CA ASN A 143 11.27 3.47 14.28
C ASN A 143 10.84 4.65 13.39
N GLU A 144 11.37 5.85 13.64
CA GLU A 144 11.14 7.02 12.78
C GLU A 144 11.76 6.79 11.39
N PHE A 145 12.99 6.25 11.32
CA PHE A 145 13.63 5.90 10.05
C PHE A 145 12.80 4.87 9.26
N ILE A 146 12.38 3.78 9.89
CA ILE A 146 11.52 2.75 9.28
C ILE A 146 10.25 3.37 8.67
N LYS A 147 9.60 4.30 9.38
CA LYS A 147 8.39 4.98 8.90
C LYS A 147 8.70 5.90 7.71
N LEU A 148 9.80 6.65 7.75
CA LEU A 148 10.22 7.50 6.64
C LEU A 148 10.58 6.70 5.38
N THR A 149 11.20 5.53 5.54
CA THR A 149 11.48 4.63 4.41
C THR A 149 10.18 4.16 3.77
N LYS A 150 9.17 3.81 4.59
CA LYS A 150 7.83 3.45 4.11
C LYS A 150 7.08 4.61 3.44
N ILE A 151 7.26 5.84 3.93
CA ILE A 151 6.76 7.04 3.24
C ILE A 151 7.41 7.14 1.86
N SER A 152 8.73 7.06 1.79
CA SER A 152 9.48 7.15 0.52
C SER A 152 9.09 6.04 -0.46
N LEU A 153 8.89 4.81 0.02
CA LEU A 153 8.41 3.69 -0.80
C LEU A 153 7.04 3.93 -1.43
N SER A 154 6.17 4.75 -0.83
CA SER A 154 4.86 5.07 -1.41
C SER A 154 4.91 5.98 -2.63
N PHE A 155 6.04 6.65 -2.86
CA PHE A 155 6.27 7.47 -4.05
C PHE A 155 6.89 6.69 -5.19
N VAL A 156 7.57 5.59 -4.91
CA VAL A 156 8.19 4.75 -5.94
C VAL A 156 7.10 3.84 -6.50
N PRO A 157 6.70 4.00 -7.77
CA PRO A 157 5.76 3.08 -8.39
C PRO A 157 6.27 1.65 -8.22
N VAL A 158 5.44 0.79 -7.65
CA VAL A 158 5.73 -0.64 -7.66
C VAL A 158 5.72 -1.03 -9.12
N ALA A 159 6.90 -1.30 -9.68
CA ALA A 159 7.01 -1.89 -10.99
C ALA A 159 6.29 -3.24 -10.95
N SER A 160 5.00 -3.24 -11.27
CA SER A 160 4.37 -4.45 -11.78
C SER A 160 5.22 -4.83 -12.99
N PRO A 161 5.79 -6.04 -13.06
CA PRO A 161 6.67 -6.43 -14.15
C PRO A 161 5.86 -6.32 -15.45
N ALA A 162 5.95 -5.16 -16.09
CA ALA A 162 5.52 -4.95 -17.44
C ALA A 162 6.50 -5.78 -18.27
N ILE A 163 6.00 -6.91 -18.77
CA ILE A 163 6.63 -7.66 -19.85
C ILE A 163 6.79 -6.66 -20.99
N SER A 164 7.99 -6.07 -21.10
CA SER A 164 8.36 -5.14 -22.16
C SER A 164 8.56 -5.94 -23.45
N LYS A 165 7.45 -6.28 -24.13
CA LYS A 165 7.42 -6.47 -25.58
C LYS A 165 6.10 -5.92 -26.14
N PRO A 166 6.12 -4.91 -27.03
CA PRO A 166 4.93 -4.53 -27.78
C PRO A 166 4.61 -5.65 -28.77
N GLY A 167 3.41 -6.24 -28.68
CA GLY A 167 2.91 -7.17 -29.71
C GLY A 167 2.36 -8.52 -29.25
N ARG A 168 2.06 -8.75 -27.97
CA ARG A 168 1.34 -9.97 -27.57
C ARG A 168 0.04 -9.66 -26.85
N ASN A 169 -1.05 -10.19 -27.40
CA ASN A 169 -2.43 -10.07 -26.92
C ASN A 169 -2.52 -10.45 -25.42
N PRO A 170 -3.14 -9.61 -24.56
CA PRO A 170 -3.22 -9.87 -23.13
C PRO A 170 -4.37 -10.84 -22.85
N THR A 171 -4.14 -12.14 -23.00
CA THR A 171 -5.16 -13.16 -22.70
C THR A 171 -4.71 -14.19 -21.66
N VAL A 172 -3.51 -14.06 -21.07
CA VAL A 172 -2.98 -15.11 -20.18
C VAL A 172 -2.39 -14.55 -18.88
N VAL A 173 -3.20 -13.91 -18.03
CA VAL A 173 -2.83 -13.62 -16.63
C VAL A 173 -3.97 -13.88 -15.61
N THR A 174 -5.21 -14.16 -16.05
CA THR A 174 -6.38 -14.23 -15.16
C THR A 174 -6.63 -15.59 -14.46
N SER A 175 -5.95 -16.68 -14.81
CA SER A 175 -6.38 -18.05 -14.45
C SER A 175 -5.73 -18.73 -13.24
N LEU A 176 -4.72 -18.14 -12.56
CA LEU A 176 -3.89 -18.89 -11.60
C LEU A 176 -4.21 -18.69 -10.10
N GLY A 177 -5.25 -17.93 -9.73
CA GLY A 177 -5.54 -17.60 -8.32
C GLY A 177 -6.46 -18.58 -7.56
N VAL A 178 -7.38 -19.28 -8.25
CA VAL A 178 -8.43 -20.08 -7.57
C VAL A 178 -8.34 -21.56 -7.92
N SER A 179 -7.89 -21.91 -9.13
CA SER A 179 -7.86 -23.30 -9.60
C SER A 179 -6.93 -24.22 -8.79
N ARG A 180 -5.99 -23.65 -8.00
CA ARG A 180 -5.06 -24.41 -7.15
C ARG A 180 -5.42 -24.44 -5.66
N LEU A 181 -6.50 -23.80 -5.22
CA LEU A 181 -7.01 -23.95 -3.85
C LEU A 181 -7.71 -25.30 -3.60
N GLY A 182 -7.59 -26.26 -4.53
CA GLY A 182 -8.37 -27.50 -4.53
C GLY A 182 -9.82 -27.22 -4.87
N SER A 183 -10.55 -28.27 -5.22
CA SER A 183 -11.98 -28.28 -5.54
C SER A 183 -12.79 -27.20 -4.82
N LYS A 184 -13.61 -26.47 -5.61
CA LYS A 184 -14.71 -25.57 -5.24
C LYS A 184 -14.98 -25.65 -3.72
N PRO A 185 -14.58 -24.65 -2.90
CA PRO A 185 -14.69 -24.77 -1.45
C PRO A 185 -16.11 -25.19 -1.13
N THR A 186 -16.28 -26.40 -0.62
CA THR A 186 -17.57 -26.88 -0.14
C THR A 186 -18.05 -25.84 0.86
N SER A 187 -19.33 -25.49 0.79
CA SER A 187 -19.95 -24.28 1.34
C SER A 187 -19.80 -24.04 2.85
N GLY A 188 -19.07 -24.91 3.57
CA GLY A 188 -18.88 -24.90 5.02
C GLY A 188 -17.47 -24.58 5.55
N LYS A 189 -16.42 -24.41 4.73
CA LYS A 189 -15.09 -24.08 5.29
C LYS A 189 -15.06 -22.70 5.94
N SER A 190 -14.58 -22.62 7.17
CA SER A 190 -14.44 -21.35 7.89
C SER A 190 -13.37 -20.46 7.24
N ARG A 191 -13.43 -19.14 7.44
CA ARG A 191 -12.44 -18.20 6.88
C ARG A 191 -11.03 -18.45 7.38
N LEU A 192 -10.93 -18.89 8.63
CA LEU A 192 -9.66 -19.27 9.24
C LEU A 192 -9.05 -20.47 8.51
N GLU A 193 -9.88 -21.41 8.05
CA GLU A 193 -9.39 -22.52 7.21
C GLU A 193 -8.85 -22.03 5.86
N LEU A 194 -9.44 -21.01 5.24
CA LEU A 194 -8.93 -20.48 3.97
C LEU A 194 -7.54 -19.84 4.14
N VAL A 195 -7.32 -19.05 5.21
CA VAL A 195 -6.00 -18.52 5.53
C VAL A 195 -5.03 -19.66 5.80
N ALA A 196 -5.43 -20.64 6.60
CA ALA A 196 -4.58 -21.78 6.93
C ALA A 196 -4.18 -22.58 5.66
N ILE A 197 -5.13 -22.80 4.74
CA ILE A 197 -4.86 -23.47 3.45
C ILE A 197 -3.89 -22.63 2.59
N ALA A 198 -4.09 -21.32 2.52
CA ALA A 198 -3.19 -20.44 1.76
C ALA A 198 -1.75 -20.46 2.32
N VAL A 199 -1.61 -20.39 3.64
CA VAL A 199 -0.32 -20.47 4.33
C VAL A 199 0.31 -21.85 4.18
N GLN A 200 -0.46 -22.94 4.27
CA GLN A 200 0.04 -24.29 4.04
C GLN A 200 0.54 -24.48 2.60
N ASN A 201 -0.16 -23.91 1.62
CA ASN A 201 0.29 -23.91 0.23
C ASN A 201 1.59 -23.12 0.05
N LEU A 202 1.76 -22.00 0.77
CA LEU A 202 3.01 -21.24 0.80
C LEU A 202 4.17 -22.06 1.40
N ILE A 203 3.93 -22.73 2.53
CA ILE A 203 4.92 -23.62 3.16
C ILE A 203 5.36 -24.70 2.18
N SER A 204 4.42 -25.43 1.59
CA SER A 204 4.73 -26.49 0.62
C SER A 204 5.48 -25.96 -0.61
N LYS A 205 5.16 -24.73 -1.06
CA LYS A 205 5.86 -24.11 -2.18
C LYS A 205 7.29 -23.71 -1.81
N ALA A 206 7.49 -23.15 -0.62
CA ALA A 206 8.82 -22.82 -0.11
C ALA A 206 9.68 -24.09 0.04
N GLU A 207 9.15 -25.17 0.62
CA GLU A 207 9.85 -26.46 0.74
C GLU A 207 10.30 -27.02 -0.62
N LYS A 208 9.44 -26.93 -1.64
CA LYS A 208 9.79 -27.34 -3.01
C LYS A 208 10.90 -26.46 -3.60
N ILE A 209 10.89 -25.17 -3.32
CA ILE A 209 11.96 -24.25 -3.75
C ILE A 209 13.27 -24.58 -3.03
N THR A 210 13.24 -24.74 -1.70
CA THR A 210 14.41 -25.16 -0.90
C THR A 210 15.01 -26.47 -1.44
N SER A 211 14.17 -27.47 -1.70
CA SER A 211 14.61 -28.76 -2.25
C SER A 211 15.27 -28.61 -3.62
N ALA A 212 14.69 -27.78 -4.50
CA ALA A 212 15.25 -27.51 -5.82
C ALA A 212 16.57 -26.73 -5.75
N ILE A 213 16.70 -25.78 -4.82
CA ILE A 213 17.95 -25.06 -4.55
C ILE A 213 19.03 -26.05 -4.09
N SER A 214 18.72 -26.95 -3.15
CA SER A 214 19.67 -27.97 -2.68
C SER A 214 20.13 -28.91 -3.80
N GLN A 215 19.28 -29.22 -4.78
CA GLN A 215 19.67 -29.99 -5.96
C GLN A 215 20.63 -29.20 -6.86
N LEU A 216 20.34 -27.93 -7.12
CA LEU A 216 21.18 -27.04 -7.92
C LEU A 216 22.56 -26.83 -7.29
N GLN A 217 22.65 -26.75 -5.96
CA GLN A 217 23.93 -26.63 -5.25
C GLN A 217 24.83 -27.86 -5.41
N LYS A 218 24.23 -29.05 -5.53
CA LYS A 218 24.94 -30.33 -5.73
C LYS A 218 25.38 -30.55 -7.18
N ASP A 219 24.80 -29.83 -8.14
CA ASP A 219 25.20 -29.93 -9.54
C ASP A 219 26.63 -29.40 -9.72
N LYS A 220 27.51 -30.24 -10.28
CA LYS A 220 28.90 -29.89 -10.58
C LYS A 220 29.01 -28.78 -11.62
N LYS A 221 27.98 -28.55 -12.44
CA LYS A 221 27.93 -27.51 -13.46
C LYS A 221 27.60 -26.12 -12.91
N THR A 222 27.12 -26.04 -11.67
CA THR A 222 26.80 -24.76 -11.02
C THR A 222 28.08 -24.01 -10.69
N SER A 223 28.22 -22.79 -11.23
CA SER A 223 29.39 -21.94 -10.99
C SER A 223 29.53 -21.55 -9.51
N PRO A 224 30.73 -21.22 -9.01
CA PRO A 224 30.92 -20.79 -7.63
C PRO A 224 29.99 -19.63 -7.23
N SER A 225 29.91 -18.56 -8.02
CA SER A 225 29.01 -17.44 -7.74
C SER A 225 27.53 -17.83 -7.70
N ALA A 226 27.12 -18.80 -8.54
CA ALA A 226 25.77 -19.34 -8.46
C ALA A 226 25.54 -20.15 -7.18
N LYS A 227 26.56 -20.88 -6.69
CA LYS A 227 26.46 -21.63 -5.43
C LYS A 227 26.31 -20.70 -4.23
N ASP A 228 27.07 -19.61 -4.19
CA ASP A 228 26.98 -18.60 -3.13
C ASP A 228 25.56 -17.97 -3.09
N ALA A 229 25.05 -17.55 -4.26
CA ALA A 229 23.69 -17.02 -4.38
C ALA A 229 22.62 -18.07 -4.00
N LEU A 230 22.81 -19.34 -4.40
CA LEU A 230 21.93 -20.44 -4.00
C LEU A 230 21.95 -20.71 -2.49
N GLU A 231 23.10 -20.56 -1.84
CA GLU A 231 23.23 -20.73 -0.38
C GLU A 231 22.44 -19.68 0.38
N TYR A 232 22.54 -18.42 -0.05
CA TYR A 232 21.72 -17.33 0.47
C TYR A 232 20.22 -17.61 0.29
N CYS A 233 19.82 -18.01 -0.93
CA CYS A 233 18.43 -18.37 -1.24
C CYS A 233 17.95 -19.55 -0.39
N SER A 234 18.78 -20.59 -0.22
CA SER A 234 18.46 -21.78 0.57
C SER A 234 18.15 -21.42 2.02
N THR A 235 19.00 -20.58 2.61
CA THR A 235 18.84 -20.07 3.98
C THR A 235 17.55 -19.26 4.11
N SER A 236 17.29 -18.37 3.15
CA SER A 236 16.09 -17.53 3.13
C SER A 236 14.80 -18.34 3.02
N TYR A 237 14.69 -19.26 2.05
CA TYR A 237 13.50 -20.10 1.89
C TYR A 237 13.31 -21.09 3.05
N SER A 238 14.39 -21.60 3.64
CA SER A 238 14.31 -22.43 4.85
C SER A 238 13.78 -21.64 6.05
N SER A 239 14.23 -20.39 6.20
CA SER A 239 13.69 -19.46 7.21
C SER A 239 12.19 -19.18 6.97
N PHE A 240 11.76 -19.03 5.71
CA PHE A 240 10.33 -18.88 5.39
C PHE A 240 9.50 -20.08 5.82
N VAL A 241 9.96 -21.29 5.54
CA VAL A 241 9.27 -22.52 5.96
C VAL A 241 9.09 -22.50 7.49
N LYS A 242 10.13 -22.17 8.24
CA LYS A 242 10.07 -22.07 9.71
C LYS A 242 9.08 -21.01 10.17
N HIS A 243 9.23 -19.76 9.72
CA HIS A 243 8.39 -18.64 10.16
C HIS A 243 6.92 -18.80 9.73
N LEU A 244 6.66 -19.32 8.53
CA LEU A 244 5.29 -19.60 8.09
C LEU A 244 4.65 -20.72 8.91
N THR A 245 5.42 -21.74 9.27
CA THR A 245 4.94 -22.84 10.12
C THR A 245 4.62 -22.35 11.53
N GLU A 246 5.50 -21.57 12.14
CA GLU A 246 5.28 -20.95 13.45
C GLU A 246 4.10 -19.97 13.42
N GLY A 247 4.05 -19.10 12.41
CA GLY A 247 2.94 -18.18 12.18
C GLY A 247 1.61 -18.90 11.96
N LEU A 248 1.60 -20.03 11.25
CA LEU A 248 0.39 -20.84 11.08
C LEU A 248 -0.10 -21.44 12.40
N LYS A 249 0.82 -21.94 13.25
CA LYS A 249 0.47 -22.43 14.61
C LYS A 249 -0.10 -21.29 15.46
N GLY A 250 0.54 -20.13 15.47
CA GLY A 250 0.05 -18.94 16.16
C GLY A 250 -1.34 -18.52 15.65
N PHE A 251 -1.53 -18.50 14.34
CA PHE A 251 -2.81 -18.18 13.71
C PHE A 251 -3.92 -19.14 14.15
N GLN A 252 -3.65 -20.45 14.21
CA GLN A 252 -4.59 -21.45 14.73
C GLN A 252 -4.91 -21.23 16.21
N ALA A 253 -3.94 -20.75 16.99
CA ALA A 253 -4.11 -20.30 18.37
C ALA A 253 -4.72 -18.89 18.51
N LYS A 254 -5.19 -18.27 17.42
CA LYS A 254 -5.74 -16.89 17.36
C LYS A 254 -4.71 -15.79 17.69
N GLN A 255 -3.42 -16.08 17.57
CA GLN A 255 -2.30 -15.14 17.64
C GLN A 255 -1.91 -14.71 16.23
N TYR A 256 -2.43 -13.58 15.77
CA TYR A 256 -2.33 -13.18 14.36
C TYR A 256 -1.07 -12.37 14.02
N ASP A 257 -0.41 -11.79 15.02
CA ASP A 257 0.66 -10.81 14.82
C ASP A 257 1.92 -11.42 14.19
N ASP A 258 2.27 -12.65 14.56
CA ASP A 258 3.46 -13.35 14.04
C ASP A 258 3.29 -13.76 12.57
N LEU A 259 2.14 -14.35 12.23
CA LEU A 259 1.81 -14.63 10.84
C LEU A 259 1.75 -13.33 10.02
N LYS A 260 1.26 -12.25 10.64
CA LYS A 260 1.22 -10.94 10.01
C LYS A 260 2.61 -10.41 9.69
N ALA A 261 3.52 -10.38 10.66
CA ALA A 261 4.88 -9.93 10.45
C ALA A 261 5.58 -10.79 9.40
N THR A 262 5.39 -12.11 9.47
CA THR A 262 5.96 -13.06 8.51
C THR A 262 5.49 -12.79 7.08
N LEU A 263 4.18 -12.68 6.84
CA LEU A 263 3.64 -12.42 5.51
C LEU A 263 4.04 -11.03 4.96
N ASP A 264 4.22 -10.04 5.83
CA ASP A 264 4.61 -8.68 5.43
C ASP A 264 6.07 -8.61 4.94
N THR A 265 6.97 -9.49 5.41
CA THR A 265 8.38 -9.52 4.96
C THR A 265 8.65 -10.59 3.91
N LEU A 266 7.77 -11.59 3.77
CA LEU A 266 8.01 -12.78 2.94
C LEU A 266 8.35 -12.47 1.47
N THR A 267 7.62 -11.55 0.85
CA THR A 267 7.83 -11.19 -0.56
C THR A 267 9.12 -10.40 -0.75
N LEU A 268 9.46 -9.55 0.23
CA LEU A 268 10.70 -8.79 0.23
C LEU A 268 11.90 -9.73 0.34
N ASP A 269 11.87 -10.61 1.32
CA ASP A 269 12.95 -11.57 1.56
C ASP A 269 13.11 -12.53 0.37
N ALA A 270 12.01 -12.94 -0.26
CA ALA A 270 12.06 -13.77 -1.46
C ALA A 270 12.67 -13.01 -2.66
N GLN A 271 12.39 -11.72 -2.81
CA GLN A 271 12.95 -10.91 -3.90
C GLN A 271 14.48 -10.78 -3.78
N TYR A 272 15.02 -10.71 -2.56
CA TYR A 272 16.47 -10.68 -2.36
C TYR A 272 17.18 -11.90 -2.96
N CYS A 273 16.55 -13.06 -2.94
CA CYS A 273 17.11 -14.25 -3.60
C CYS A 273 17.30 -14.02 -5.12
N VAL A 274 16.34 -13.36 -5.78
CA VAL A 274 16.46 -13.01 -7.21
C VAL A 274 17.51 -11.92 -7.43
N ASP A 275 17.54 -10.94 -6.54
CA ASP A 275 18.49 -9.84 -6.60
C ASP A 275 19.94 -10.31 -6.41
N GLU A 276 20.16 -11.32 -5.59
CA GLU A 276 21.50 -11.88 -5.35
C GLU A 276 22.08 -12.51 -6.62
N PHE A 277 21.27 -13.25 -7.37
CA PHE A 277 21.67 -13.72 -8.70
C PHE A 277 21.97 -12.57 -9.65
N SER A 278 21.15 -11.52 -9.62
CA SER A 278 21.33 -10.35 -10.47
C SER A 278 22.64 -9.62 -10.14
N ASN A 279 23.05 -9.56 -8.87
CA ASN A 279 24.32 -8.96 -8.44
C ASN A 279 25.54 -9.70 -9.03
N HIS A 280 25.39 -10.98 -9.38
CA HIS A 280 26.42 -11.78 -10.05
C HIS A 280 26.26 -11.83 -11.57
N ASN A 281 25.37 -11.02 -12.18
CA ASN A 281 24.99 -11.09 -13.60
C ASN A 281 24.45 -12.47 -14.01
N LEU A 282 23.77 -13.16 -13.08
CA LEU A 282 23.16 -14.46 -13.31
C LEU A 282 21.64 -14.34 -13.34
N GLN A 283 20.99 -15.24 -14.09
CA GLN A 283 19.55 -15.42 -14.03
C GLN A 283 19.19 -16.43 -12.94
N PHE A 284 18.21 -16.11 -12.10
CA PHE A 284 17.73 -17.04 -11.09
C PHE A 284 17.09 -18.29 -11.74
N PRO A 285 17.58 -19.51 -11.49
CA PRO A 285 17.11 -20.72 -12.20
C PRO A 285 15.67 -21.13 -11.85
N LEU A 286 15.11 -20.61 -10.75
CA LEU A 286 13.76 -20.95 -10.27
C LEU A 286 12.78 -19.78 -10.38
N MET A 287 12.96 -18.87 -11.34
CA MET A 287 12.11 -17.68 -11.53
C MET A 287 10.61 -18.00 -11.59
N LYS A 288 10.22 -19.10 -12.24
CA LYS A 288 8.81 -19.50 -12.32
C LYS A 288 8.26 -19.89 -10.95
N GLN A 289 9.00 -20.68 -10.18
CA GLN A 289 8.60 -21.14 -8.86
C GLN A 289 8.54 -19.98 -7.87
N HIS A 290 9.52 -19.07 -7.93
CA HIS A 290 9.54 -17.84 -7.16
C HIS A 290 8.35 -16.94 -7.50
N GLY A 291 8.06 -16.70 -8.79
CA GLY A 291 6.90 -15.90 -9.19
C GLY A 291 5.55 -16.52 -8.80
N GLU A 292 5.45 -17.85 -8.73
CA GLU A 292 4.27 -18.52 -8.14
C GLU A 292 4.21 -18.35 -6.62
N PHE A 293 5.35 -18.38 -5.94
CA PHE A 293 5.45 -18.17 -4.49
C PHE A 293 5.06 -16.75 -4.08
N THR A 294 5.59 -15.72 -4.75
CA THR A 294 5.28 -14.31 -4.44
C THR A 294 3.80 -14.00 -4.64
N LYS A 295 3.18 -14.50 -5.72
CA LYS A 295 1.74 -14.37 -5.95
C LYS A 295 0.89 -15.01 -4.84
N LEU A 296 1.30 -16.18 -4.35
CA LEU A 296 0.63 -16.82 -3.22
C LEU A 296 0.83 -16.03 -1.92
N ALA A 297 2.00 -15.42 -1.74
CA ALA A 297 2.36 -14.62 -0.57
C ALA A 297 1.52 -13.34 -0.51
N ASP A 298 1.40 -12.65 -1.64
CA ASP A 298 0.54 -11.49 -1.80
C ASP A 298 -0.92 -11.84 -1.50
N ALA A 299 -1.43 -12.93 -2.08
CA ALA A 299 -2.78 -13.40 -1.82
C ALA A 299 -3.01 -13.73 -0.34
N ALA A 300 -2.06 -14.41 0.33
CA ALA A 300 -2.16 -14.70 1.75
C ALA A 300 -2.15 -13.41 2.61
N SER A 301 -1.32 -12.43 2.24
CA SER A 301 -1.25 -11.12 2.91
C SER A 301 -2.56 -10.34 2.75
N GLU A 302 -3.18 -10.39 1.58
CA GLU A 302 -4.52 -9.80 1.35
C GLU A 302 -5.59 -10.49 2.21
N ILE A 303 -5.67 -11.82 2.19
CA ILE A 303 -6.69 -12.57 2.97
C ILE A 303 -6.55 -12.26 4.47
N LYS A 304 -5.31 -12.13 4.97
CA LYS A 304 -5.02 -11.72 6.34
C LYS A 304 -5.60 -10.35 6.66
N ASN A 305 -5.36 -9.34 5.82
CA ASN A 305 -5.85 -7.99 6.04
C ASN A 305 -7.39 -7.98 6.12
N VAL A 306 -8.06 -8.73 5.24
CA VAL A 306 -9.53 -8.85 5.29
C VAL A 306 -9.99 -9.60 6.55
N THR A 307 -9.29 -10.66 6.98
CA THR A 307 -9.65 -11.42 8.19
C THR A 307 -9.53 -10.57 9.45
N HIS A 308 -8.48 -9.74 9.55
CA HIS A 308 -8.30 -8.79 10.64
C HIS A 308 -9.40 -7.71 10.65
N VAL A 309 -9.76 -7.17 9.47
CA VAL A 309 -10.88 -6.23 9.34
C VAL A 309 -12.20 -6.87 9.82
N ILE A 310 -12.49 -8.09 9.38
CA ILE A 310 -13.68 -8.84 9.78
C ILE A 310 -13.68 -9.10 11.29
N SER A 311 -12.56 -9.56 11.87
CA SER A 311 -12.46 -9.81 13.32
C SER A 311 -12.74 -8.56 14.15
N LYS A 312 -12.20 -7.41 13.72
CA LYS A 312 -12.50 -6.11 14.35
C LYS A 312 -13.97 -5.72 14.18
N ALA A 313 -14.55 -5.91 13.00
CA ALA A 313 -15.97 -5.66 12.75
C ALA A 313 -16.88 -6.55 13.62
N SER A 314 -16.58 -7.86 13.74
CA SER A 314 -17.33 -8.78 14.60
C SER A 314 -17.23 -8.40 16.08
N THR A 315 -16.03 -8.02 16.56
CA THR A 315 -15.84 -7.53 17.93
C THR A 315 -16.65 -6.26 18.18
N LEU A 316 -16.69 -5.37 17.17
CA LEU A 316 -17.48 -4.16 17.22
C LEU A 316 -18.98 -4.50 17.32
N ALA A 317 -19.50 -5.36 16.45
CA ALA A 317 -20.90 -5.80 16.45
C ALA A 317 -21.32 -6.45 17.78
N SER A 318 -20.44 -7.26 18.39
CA SER A 318 -20.68 -7.82 19.73
C SER A 318 -20.78 -6.73 20.81
N ARG A 319 -19.95 -5.68 20.74
CA ARG A 319 -20.03 -4.53 21.65
C ARG A 319 -21.34 -3.75 21.46
N TYR A 320 -21.78 -3.53 20.21
CA TYR A 320 -23.10 -2.95 19.94
C TYR A 320 -24.22 -3.76 20.60
N SER A 321 -24.18 -5.10 20.45
CA SER A 321 -25.19 -5.98 21.04
C SER A 321 -25.26 -5.89 22.57
N ILE A 322 -24.12 -5.69 23.24
CA ILE A 322 -24.07 -5.46 24.70
C ILE A 322 -24.65 -4.08 25.06
N LEU A 323 -24.28 -3.04 24.31
CA LEU A 323 -24.78 -1.68 24.56
C LEU A 323 -26.29 -1.57 24.35
N VAL A 324 -26.84 -2.22 23.32
CA VAL A 324 -28.30 -2.29 23.08
C VAL A 324 -29.04 -2.88 24.28
N LYS A 325 -28.50 -3.94 24.89
CA LYS A 325 -29.11 -4.56 26.08
C LYS A 325 -29.05 -3.63 27.29
N LYS A 326 -27.99 -2.85 27.42
CA LYS A 326 -27.78 -1.92 28.54
C LYS A 326 -28.61 -0.64 28.40
N TYR A 327 -28.84 -0.19 27.16
CA TYR A 327 -29.55 1.04 26.83
C TYR A 327 -30.57 0.74 25.73
N PRO A 328 -31.81 0.34 26.08
CA PRO A 328 -32.85 0.04 25.11
C PRO A 328 -33.35 1.33 24.45
N ASN A 329 -32.55 1.83 23.50
CA ASN A 329 -32.85 2.97 22.65
C ASN A 329 -33.04 2.45 21.22
N GLN A 330 -34.13 2.88 20.56
CA GLN A 330 -34.46 2.47 19.20
C GLN A 330 -33.33 2.77 18.21
N ASN A 331 -32.69 3.94 18.31
CA ASN A 331 -31.56 4.33 17.46
C ASN A 331 -30.38 3.38 17.64
N LEU A 332 -30.14 2.93 18.87
CA LEU A 332 -29.08 1.97 19.18
C LEU A 332 -29.40 0.57 18.63
N GLN A 333 -30.67 0.15 18.67
CA GLN A 333 -31.11 -1.10 18.06
C GLN A 333 -30.94 -1.08 16.55
N ASP A 334 -31.32 0.00 15.88
CA ASP A 334 -31.22 0.13 14.44
C ASP A 334 -29.76 0.21 13.97
N CYS A 335 -28.91 0.94 14.70
CA CYS A 335 -27.45 0.90 14.55
C CYS A 335 -26.85 -0.49 14.73
N SER A 336 -27.34 -1.27 15.69
CA SER A 336 -26.87 -2.65 15.91
C SER A 336 -27.31 -3.57 14.78
N LYS A 337 -28.53 -3.44 14.27
CA LYS A 337 -29.00 -4.20 13.10
C LYS A 337 -28.18 -3.85 11.86
N ILE A 338 -27.92 -2.56 11.64
CA ILE A 338 -27.04 -2.07 10.57
C ILE A 338 -25.64 -2.67 10.73
N SER A 339 -25.03 -2.59 11.90
CA SER A 339 -23.67 -3.11 12.15
C SER A 339 -23.60 -4.63 11.96
N SER A 340 -24.63 -5.36 12.38
CA SER A 340 -24.76 -6.80 12.19
C SER A 340 -24.91 -7.16 10.71
N LYS A 341 -25.77 -6.44 9.98
CA LYS A 341 -25.96 -6.58 8.53
C LYS A 341 -24.69 -6.21 7.78
N ALA A 342 -24.02 -5.13 8.15
CA ALA A 342 -22.76 -4.68 7.57
C ALA A 342 -21.65 -5.71 7.79
N THR A 343 -21.60 -6.31 8.98
CA THR A 343 -20.74 -7.45 9.29
C THR A 343 -21.09 -8.64 8.39
N SER A 344 -22.34 -9.16 8.41
CA SER A 344 -22.77 -10.29 7.56
C SER A 344 -22.55 -10.04 6.06
N THR A 345 -22.62 -8.77 5.65
CA THR A 345 -22.33 -8.34 4.29
C THR A 345 -20.82 -8.39 4.04
N LEU A 346 -19.96 -7.81 4.89
CA LEU A 346 -18.49 -7.93 4.80
C LEU A 346 -18.03 -9.40 4.82
N GLU A 347 -18.78 -10.21 5.54
CA GLU A 347 -18.61 -11.64 5.67
C GLU A 347 -18.92 -12.41 4.38
N GLY A 348 -20.06 -12.13 3.74
CA GLY A 348 -20.40 -12.68 2.42
C GLY A 348 -19.50 -12.13 1.29
N LYS A 349 -18.98 -10.91 1.48
CA LYS A 349 -18.04 -10.24 0.57
C LYS A 349 -16.70 -10.95 0.47
N LEU A 350 -16.17 -11.53 1.55
CA LEU A 350 -14.94 -12.31 1.42
C LEU A 350 -15.14 -13.48 0.45
N LYS A 351 -16.30 -14.15 0.46
CA LYS A 351 -16.62 -15.20 -0.52
C LYS A 351 -16.66 -14.63 -1.95
N SER A 352 -17.27 -13.46 -2.14
CA SER A 352 -17.39 -12.77 -3.44
C SER A 352 -16.03 -12.28 -3.97
N TYR A 353 -15.19 -11.71 -3.10
CA TYR A 353 -13.83 -11.28 -3.40
C TYR A 353 -12.94 -12.47 -3.77
N MET A 354 -13.06 -13.60 -3.05
CA MET A 354 -12.34 -14.84 -3.37
C MET A 354 -12.74 -15.43 -4.74
N ILE A 355 -13.97 -15.20 -5.21
CA ILE A 355 -14.41 -15.56 -6.57
C ILE A 355 -14.25 -14.41 -7.59
N LYS A 356 -13.56 -13.33 -7.22
CA LYS A 356 -13.26 -12.14 -8.06
C LYS A 356 -14.48 -11.33 -8.51
N ASP A 357 -15.59 -11.37 -7.77
CA ASP A 357 -16.74 -10.48 -7.98
C ASP A 357 -16.51 -9.13 -7.29
N TYR A 358 -15.54 -8.37 -7.83
CA TYR A 358 -15.16 -7.06 -7.31
C TYR A 358 -16.30 -6.01 -7.41
N PRO A 359 -17.10 -5.93 -8.49
CA PRO A 359 -18.20 -4.96 -8.59
C PRO A 359 -19.23 -5.12 -7.46
N THR A 360 -19.72 -6.35 -7.24
CA THR A 360 -20.67 -6.62 -6.15
C THR A 360 -20.05 -6.32 -4.79
N THR A 361 -18.76 -6.65 -4.63
CA THR A 361 -18.04 -6.36 -3.39
C THR A 361 -17.93 -4.86 -3.13
N ASN A 362 -17.64 -4.05 -4.15
CA ASN A 362 -17.51 -2.60 -4.06
C ASN A 362 -18.83 -1.93 -3.65
N VAL A 363 -19.93 -2.28 -4.31
CA VAL A 363 -21.28 -1.77 -3.98
C VAL A 363 -21.61 -2.07 -2.52
N ARG A 364 -21.39 -3.31 -2.08
CA ARG A 364 -21.79 -3.73 -0.75
C ARG A 364 -20.88 -3.20 0.37
N VAL A 365 -19.58 -2.96 0.13
CA VAL A 365 -18.74 -2.24 1.13
C VAL A 365 -19.15 -0.77 1.22
N SER A 366 -19.48 -0.15 0.09
CA SER A 366 -19.97 1.23 0.06
C SER A 366 -21.28 1.37 0.85
N ALA A 367 -22.25 0.49 0.60
CA ALA A 367 -23.51 0.46 1.35
C ALA A 367 -23.30 0.25 2.86
N ALA A 368 -22.41 -0.67 3.26
CA ALA A 368 -22.09 -0.87 4.68
C ALA A 368 -21.46 0.38 5.33
N MET A 369 -20.66 1.13 4.57
CA MET A 369 -20.05 2.38 5.05
C MET A 369 -21.09 3.50 5.19
N GLU A 370 -22.02 3.60 4.23
CA GLU A 370 -23.16 4.54 4.24
C GLU A 370 -24.09 4.24 5.42
N ASP A 371 -24.52 2.98 5.58
CA ASP A 371 -25.40 2.59 6.70
C ASP A 371 -24.74 2.95 8.07
N SER A 372 -23.41 2.82 8.17
CA SER A 372 -22.68 3.20 9.40
C SER A 372 -22.58 4.71 9.62
N ALA A 373 -22.65 5.52 8.57
CA ALA A 373 -22.69 6.97 8.68
C ALA A 373 -24.07 7.43 9.16
N ASP A 374 -25.14 6.87 8.57
CA ASP A 374 -26.53 7.14 8.94
C ASP A 374 -26.80 6.83 10.42
N CYS A 375 -26.17 5.77 10.94
CA CYS A 375 -26.21 5.43 12.36
C CYS A 375 -25.71 6.58 13.27
N SER A 376 -24.65 7.30 12.89
CA SER A 376 -24.17 8.44 13.68
C SER A 376 -25.08 9.66 13.57
N GLU A 377 -25.76 9.85 12.44
CA GLU A 377 -26.69 10.97 12.26
C GLU A 377 -27.94 10.85 13.14
N GLY A 378 -28.33 9.63 13.52
CA GLY A 378 -29.45 9.37 14.45
C GLY A 378 -29.21 9.79 15.91
N PHE A 379 -27.99 10.19 16.27
CA PHE A 379 -27.65 10.68 17.62
C PHE A 379 -27.45 12.20 17.60
N GLN A 380 -28.52 12.97 17.39
CA GLN A 380 -28.49 14.43 17.51
C GLN A 380 -28.83 14.85 18.96
N GLY A 381 -27.94 15.61 19.62
CA GLY A 381 -28.14 16.15 20.97
C GLY A 381 -26.83 16.40 21.74
N GLU A 382 -26.91 17.05 22.91
CA GLU A 382 -25.75 17.36 23.78
C GLU A 382 -25.07 16.11 24.37
N ASN A 383 -25.74 14.96 24.31
CA ASN A 383 -25.17 13.68 24.68
C ASN A 383 -24.33 13.13 23.51
N LYS A 384 -23.00 13.27 23.61
CA LYS A 384 -22.01 12.72 22.68
C LYS A 384 -22.39 11.30 22.26
N ASP A 385 -22.53 11.06 20.96
CA ASP A 385 -22.78 9.76 20.35
C ASP A 385 -21.86 8.70 21.01
N PRO A 386 -22.40 7.79 21.85
CA PRO A 386 -21.60 6.79 22.56
C PRO A 386 -20.91 5.82 21.59
N LEU A 387 -21.27 5.88 20.30
CA LEU A 387 -20.82 5.03 19.22
C LEU A 387 -19.90 5.79 18.24
N GLN A 388 -19.66 7.10 18.42
CA GLN A 388 -18.88 7.91 17.47
C GLN A 388 -17.50 7.30 17.18
N ARG A 389 -16.82 6.83 18.23
CA ARG A 389 -15.52 6.17 18.11
C ARG A 389 -15.60 4.83 17.36
N MET A 390 -16.71 4.12 17.51
CA MET A 390 -16.95 2.81 16.87
C MET A 390 -17.35 2.97 15.41
N ASN A 391 -18.27 3.87 15.09
CA ASN A 391 -18.65 4.21 13.71
C ASN A 391 -17.44 4.74 12.93
N SER A 392 -16.63 5.63 13.54
CA SER A 392 -15.38 6.10 12.92
C SER A 392 -14.41 4.95 12.61
N ALA A 393 -14.27 3.98 13.52
CA ALA A 393 -13.43 2.81 13.30
C ALA A 393 -13.99 1.91 12.17
N PHE A 394 -15.31 1.70 12.14
CA PHE A 394 -15.97 0.92 11.10
C PHE A 394 -15.80 1.55 9.71
N ILE A 395 -16.06 2.85 9.58
CA ILE A 395 -15.89 3.59 8.32
C ILE A 395 -14.43 3.50 7.83
N LYS A 396 -13.44 3.62 8.72
CA LYS A 396 -12.03 3.43 8.37
C LYS A 396 -11.77 2.02 7.82
N LEU A 397 -12.31 0.98 8.46
CA LEU A 397 -12.19 -0.40 8.01
C LEU A 397 -12.90 -0.65 6.66
N ALA A 398 -14.05 -0.04 6.43
CA ALA A 398 -14.77 -0.11 5.17
C ALA A 398 -14.00 0.58 4.03
N LYS A 399 -13.39 1.75 4.29
CA LYS A 399 -12.53 2.44 3.33
C LYS A 399 -11.31 1.61 2.94
N ILE A 400 -10.64 0.99 3.91
CA ILE A 400 -9.53 0.05 3.67
C ILE A 400 -10.00 -1.13 2.80
N SER A 401 -11.16 -1.69 3.12
CA SER A 401 -11.74 -2.79 2.33
C SER A 401 -12.03 -2.37 0.88
N LEU A 402 -12.57 -1.16 0.67
CA LEU A 402 -12.81 -0.60 -0.66
C LEU A 402 -11.52 -0.41 -1.46
N SER A 403 -10.42 0.04 -0.83
CA SER A 403 -9.14 0.16 -1.54
C SER A 403 -8.64 -1.17 -2.09
N PHE A 404 -8.78 -2.26 -1.32
CA PHE A 404 -8.41 -3.59 -1.79
C PHE A 404 -9.32 -4.08 -2.92
N VAL A 405 -10.63 -3.90 -2.79
CA VAL A 405 -11.60 -4.30 -3.82
C VAL A 405 -11.36 -3.57 -5.14
N ARG A 406 -11.01 -2.27 -5.07
CA ARG A 406 -10.70 -1.45 -6.25
C ARG A 406 -9.37 -1.84 -6.87
N ALA A 407 -8.34 -2.13 -6.07
CA ALA A 407 -7.04 -2.60 -6.55
C ALA A 407 -7.14 -3.96 -7.25
N GLY A 408 -8.01 -4.86 -6.77
CA GLY A 408 -8.24 -6.17 -7.38
C GLY A 408 -9.07 -6.14 -8.68
N SER A 409 -9.80 -5.05 -8.96
CA SER A 409 -10.70 -4.97 -10.11
C SER A 409 -9.96 -4.57 -11.40
N PRO A 410 -9.76 -5.48 -12.38
CA PRO A 410 -9.06 -5.17 -13.62
C PRO A 410 -9.82 -4.19 -14.53
N ALA A 411 -11.09 -3.90 -14.24
CA ALA A 411 -11.94 -3.05 -15.06
C ALA A 411 -11.74 -1.53 -14.84
N VAL A 412 -10.98 -1.10 -13.83
CA VAL A 412 -10.85 0.32 -13.47
C VAL A 412 -9.69 1.03 -14.19
N LEU A 413 -8.85 0.31 -14.95
CA LEU A 413 -7.64 0.87 -15.59
C LEU A 413 -7.77 1.23 -17.08
N LYS A 414 -8.99 1.33 -17.63
CA LYS A 414 -9.18 1.93 -18.95
C LYS A 414 -10.28 3.00 -18.93
N PRO A 415 -9.95 4.30 -19.06
CA PRO A 415 -10.94 5.26 -19.50
C PRO A 415 -11.31 4.91 -20.95
N GLY A 416 -12.53 4.43 -21.16
CA GLY A 416 -13.11 4.35 -22.50
C GLY A 416 -13.42 5.75 -23.02
N PRO A 417 -13.38 6.00 -24.34
CA PRO A 417 -13.47 7.33 -24.93
C PRO A 417 -14.86 8.01 -24.84
N ASN A 418 -15.86 7.38 -24.20
CA ASN A 418 -17.20 7.92 -24.11
C ASN A 418 -17.64 8.04 -22.64
N HIS A 419 -17.20 9.09 -21.96
CA HIS A 419 -17.80 9.51 -20.69
C HIS A 419 -19.13 10.21 -20.96
N ILE A 420 -20.24 9.55 -20.63
CA ILE A 420 -21.53 10.20 -20.43
C ILE A 420 -21.47 10.90 -19.07
N SER A 421 -21.67 12.22 -19.09
CA SER A 421 -21.79 13.06 -17.90
C SER A 421 -23.01 12.65 -17.09
N VAL A 422 -22.82 12.27 -15.82
CA VAL A 422 -23.91 12.12 -14.84
C VAL A 422 -24.24 13.53 -14.32
N ALA A 423 -24.96 14.28 -15.14
CA ALA A 423 -25.60 15.53 -14.76
C ALA A 423 -27.03 15.48 -15.30
N SER A 424 -27.91 14.78 -14.58
CA SER A 424 -29.39 14.93 -14.62
C SER A 424 -30.01 13.91 -13.66
N LEU A 425 -30.01 14.21 -12.36
CA LEU A 425 -31.00 13.65 -11.44
C LEU A 425 -31.91 14.80 -11.04
N THR A 426 -32.95 15.01 -11.85
CA THR A 426 -33.99 15.99 -11.60
C THR A 426 -34.84 15.53 -10.41
N ILE A 427 -35.01 16.45 -9.48
CA ILE A 427 -35.81 16.38 -8.27
C ILE A 427 -37.24 15.91 -8.59
N LEU A 428 -37.64 14.78 -8.03
CA LEU A 428 -39.04 14.38 -7.94
C LEU A 428 -39.73 15.26 -6.88
N LYS A 429 -40.69 16.09 -7.31
CA LYS A 429 -41.69 16.71 -6.42
C LYS A 429 -42.76 15.68 -6.03
N PRO A 430 -43.31 15.75 -4.81
CA PRO A 430 -44.38 14.84 -4.39
C PRO A 430 -45.71 15.19 -5.08
N VAL A 431 -46.42 14.15 -5.52
CA VAL A 431 -47.78 14.20 -6.08
C VAL A 431 -48.77 14.23 -4.91
N SER A 432 -49.65 15.23 -4.90
CA SER A 432 -50.90 15.20 -4.13
C SER A 432 -52.10 15.41 -5.06
N ASN A 433 -52.94 14.37 -5.09
CA ASN A 433 -54.40 14.38 -5.29
C ASN A 433 -55.00 14.61 -6.70
N PRO A 434 -56.30 14.30 -6.93
CA PRO A 434 -56.65 13.11 -7.71
C PRO A 434 -57.49 13.42 -8.96
N THR A 435 -57.51 12.44 -9.85
CA THR A 435 -58.54 12.08 -10.85
C THR A 435 -59.29 13.21 -11.58
N ASN A 436 -59.00 13.40 -12.87
CA ASN A 436 -60.04 13.40 -13.89
C ASN A 436 -59.45 13.11 -15.29
N ILE A 437 -60.13 12.19 -15.97
CA ILE A 437 -59.83 11.65 -17.29
C ILE A 437 -60.45 12.58 -18.34
N SER A 438 -59.67 12.97 -19.35
CA SER A 438 -60.20 13.29 -20.68
C SER A 438 -59.10 13.22 -21.74
N VAL A 439 -59.37 12.41 -22.75
CA VAL A 439 -58.55 12.07 -23.90
C VAL A 439 -58.88 13.02 -25.04
N ALA A 440 -57.87 13.57 -25.74
CA ALA A 440 -57.99 13.88 -27.16
C ALA A 440 -56.62 14.07 -27.83
N SER A 441 -56.50 13.38 -28.95
CA SER A 441 -55.35 13.14 -29.82
C SER A 441 -55.07 14.30 -30.80
N LYS A 442 -53.81 14.47 -31.23
CA LYS A 442 -53.43 14.46 -32.67
C LYS A 442 -51.91 14.59 -32.89
N PRO A 443 -51.35 13.94 -33.93
CA PRO A 443 -49.91 13.95 -34.26
C PRO A 443 -49.61 14.82 -35.50
N VAL A 444 -48.41 15.43 -35.57
CA VAL A 444 -47.84 15.96 -36.83
C VAL A 444 -46.31 15.79 -36.84
N SER A 445 -45.81 15.65 -38.06
CA SER A 445 -44.60 15.06 -38.66
C SER A 445 -43.22 15.73 -38.50
N ARG A 446 -42.19 14.86 -38.60
CA ARG A 446 -40.81 14.96 -39.16
C ARG A 446 -40.55 16.04 -40.27
N PRO A 447 -39.32 16.20 -40.81
CA PRO A 447 -37.94 16.21 -40.27
C PRO A 447 -37.07 17.37 -40.84
N THR A 448 -35.85 17.60 -40.34
CA THR A 448 -34.74 18.03 -41.25
C THR A 448 -33.34 17.69 -40.73
N ASN A 449 -32.54 17.12 -41.64
CA ASN A 449 -31.11 16.87 -41.55
C ASN A 449 -30.31 18.18 -41.51
N ILE A 450 -29.19 18.21 -40.78
CA ILE A 450 -28.07 19.12 -41.07
C ILE A 450 -26.78 18.30 -41.14
N SER A 451 -26.08 18.54 -42.25
CA SER A 451 -24.88 17.88 -42.73
C SER A 451 -23.60 18.33 -42.02
N VAL A 452 -22.65 17.41 -41.99
CA VAL A 452 -21.26 17.55 -41.56
C VAL A 452 -20.49 18.44 -42.54
N THR A 453 -19.67 19.37 -42.04
CA THR A 453 -18.57 19.97 -42.81
C THR A 453 -17.26 19.82 -42.03
N SER A 454 -16.29 19.19 -42.67
CA SER A 454 -14.92 18.99 -42.22
C SER A 454 -14.07 20.24 -42.45
N LEU A 455 -13.16 20.56 -41.54
CA LEU A 455 -12.06 21.50 -41.78
C LEU A 455 -10.71 20.92 -41.36
N SER A 456 -9.92 20.67 -42.41
CA SER A 456 -8.46 20.87 -42.61
C SER A 456 -7.50 21.01 -41.41
N LYS A 457 -6.46 20.17 -41.46
CA LYS A 457 -5.12 20.31 -40.84
C LYS A 457 -4.41 21.62 -41.24
N PRO A 458 -3.46 22.09 -40.40
CA PRO A 458 -2.20 22.67 -40.84
C PRO A 458 -1.02 21.76 -40.39
N THR A 459 -0.18 21.28 -41.30
CA THR A 459 1.03 21.90 -41.88
C THR A 459 2.17 22.07 -40.86
N VAL A 460 3.18 21.23 -41.07
CA VAL A 460 4.45 21.14 -40.36
C VAL A 460 5.39 22.25 -40.86
N ALA A 461 6.02 22.98 -39.93
CA ALA A 461 7.20 23.80 -40.20
C ALA A 461 8.36 23.30 -39.34
N SER A 462 9.54 23.29 -39.94
CA SER A 462 10.75 22.62 -39.48
C SER A 462 11.89 23.61 -39.23
N LEU A 463 12.83 23.17 -38.38
CA LEU A 463 14.20 23.64 -38.14
C LEU A 463 14.45 24.98 -37.41
N SER A 464 15.10 24.86 -36.24
CA SER A 464 16.40 25.50 -35.98
C SER A 464 17.22 24.73 -34.94
N LYS A 465 18.53 24.58 -35.22
CA LYS A 465 19.56 23.83 -34.47
C LYS A 465 19.90 24.41 -33.09
N PRO A 466 20.53 23.62 -32.19
CA PRO A 466 20.81 24.01 -30.81
C PRO A 466 22.09 24.85 -30.67
N THR A 467 22.06 25.78 -29.71
CA THR A 467 23.21 26.59 -29.29
C THR A 467 23.93 25.88 -28.14
N ASN A 468 25.23 25.67 -28.28
CA ASN A 468 26.13 25.13 -27.27
C ASN A 468 26.19 26.06 -26.05
N ILE A 469 25.90 25.53 -24.87
CA ILE A 469 26.23 26.18 -23.59
C ILE A 469 27.33 25.36 -22.93
N SER A 470 28.52 25.94 -22.86
CA SER A 470 29.64 25.49 -22.04
C SER A 470 29.33 25.80 -20.58
N VAL A 471 29.31 24.78 -19.72
CA VAL A 471 29.27 24.96 -18.27
C VAL A 471 30.68 24.72 -17.74
N ALA A 472 31.26 25.78 -17.19
CA ALA A 472 32.55 25.78 -16.53
C ALA A 472 32.51 24.96 -15.24
N SER A 473 33.53 24.13 -15.05
CA SER A 473 33.79 23.38 -13.82
C SER A 473 34.08 24.33 -12.65
N LEU A 474 33.26 24.28 -11.60
CA LEU A 474 33.58 24.87 -10.30
C LEU A 474 34.51 23.91 -9.55
N ALA A 475 35.78 24.34 -9.40
CA ALA A 475 36.71 23.74 -8.48
C ALA A 475 36.31 24.10 -7.04
N ILE A 476 36.02 23.10 -6.20
CA ILE A 476 35.88 23.28 -4.76
C ILE A 476 37.27 23.02 -4.16
N SER A 477 37.92 24.09 -3.74
CA SER A 477 39.15 24.02 -2.94
C SER A 477 38.83 23.48 -1.55
N SER A 478 39.54 22.42 -1.19
CA SER A 478 39.59 21.83 0.14
C SER A 478 40.30 22.78 1.12
N LEU A 479 39.60 23.22 2.17
CA LEU A 479 40.23 23.81 3.35
C LEU A 479 40.42 22.71 4.39
N SER A 480 41.69 22.33 4.56
CA SER A 480 42.19 21.49 5.64
C SER A 480 42.23 22.30 6.95
N PRO A 481 41.77 21.78 8.10
CA PRO A 481 42.03 22.42 9.39
C PRO A 481 43.41 22.01 9.91
N ASN A 482 44.27 23.01 10.11
CA ASN A 482 45.53 22.91 10.84
C ASN A 482 45.23 22.77 12.35
N PRO A 483 46.00 21.98 13.14
CA PRO A 483 45.78 21.81 14.56
C PRO A 483 46.59 22.83 15.40
N GLN A 484 46.27 22.89 16.70
CA GLN A 484 46.86 23.71 17.79
C GLN A 484 46.21 25.11 17.89
N THR A 485 45.62 25.52 19.02
CA THR A 485 45.92 25.32 20.45
C THR A 485 44.68 25.09 21.30
#